data_AF-A0A1S6H4P7-F1
#
_entry.id   AF-A0A1S6H4P7-F1
#
_cell.length_a   1.000
_cell.length_b   1.000
_cell.length_c   1.000
_cell.angle_alpha   90.00
_cell.angle_beta   90.00
_cell.angle_gamma   90.00
#
_symmetry.space_group_name_H-M   'P 1'
#
loop_
_entity.id
_entity.type
_entity.pdbx_description
1 polymer ?
#
loop_
_entity_poly.entity_id
_entity_poly.type
_entity_poly.pdbx_seq_one_letter_code
_entity_poly.pdbx_strand_id
1 'polypeptide(L)'
;MAFVPGWQPRTDGPCCSVGGPRDANGSAPNGAGFIMKTDADRLDEVMRRGRRIYRPAFTVYYMKQTPAPRPRIVAGQKVDKRAAARNKIRRRIRVILQKNLSANTGVIIIARKPILDLSFQQIKSELGSILNQIK
;
A
#
# COMPACT_ATOMS: atom_id res chain seq x y z
N MET A 1 13.49 46.93 -27.61
CA MET A 1 13.82 45.55 -27.18
C MET A 1 12.69 45.05 -26.31
N ALA A 2 12.13 43.89 -26.66
CA ALA A 2 10.78 43.48 -26.32
C ALA A 2 10.59 43.03 -24.85
N PHE A 3 9.43 43.42 -24.33
CA PHE A 3 8.77 43.03 -23.10
C PHE A 3 8.65 41.50 -22.98
N VAL A 4 9.15 40.91 -21.90
CA VAL A 4 8.82 39.53 -21.50
C VAL A 4 7.68 39.62 -20.46
N PRO A 5 6.48 39.10 -20.73
CA PRO A 5 5.36 39.27 -19.82
C PRO A 5 5.34 38.16 -18.75
N GLY A 6 5.14 38.59 -17.50
CA GLY A 6 4.23 37.89 -16.59
C GLY A 6 4.83 36.83 -15.67
N TRP A 7 5.63 37.24 -14.69
CA TRP A 7 5.62 36.58 -13.39
C TRP A 7 5.23 37.61 -12.33
N GLN A 8 3.98 37.58 -11.89
CA GLN A 8 3.50 38.39 -10.77
C GLN A 8 3.55 37.54 -9.49
N PRO A 9 4.18 38.03 -8.40
CA PRO A 9 4.10 37.35 -7.11
C PRO A 9 2.66 37.36 -6.61
N ARG A 10 2.19 36.22 -6.10
CA ARG A 10 0.90 36.16 -5.40
C ARG A 10 0.97 37.11 -4.22
N THR A 11 0.13 38.14 -4.23
CA THR A 11 -0.06 38.99 -3.06
C THR A 11 -0.69 38.15 -1.95
N ASP A 12 -0.02 38.13 -0.80
CA ASP A 12 -0.45 37.44 0.40
C ASP A 12 -1.78 38.04 0.89
N GLY A 13 -2.87 37.28 0.72
CA GLY A 13 -4.09 37.51 1.48
C GLY A 13 -3.88 37.05 2.93
N PRO A 14 -4.49 37.72 3.93
CA PRO A 14 -4.32 37.33 5.33
C PRO A 14 -4.89 35.91 5.56
N CYS A 15 -4.00 34.98 5.86
CA CYS A 15 -4.30 33.54 5.96
C CYS A 15 -5.05 33.14 7.24
N CYS A 16 -5.52 34.10 8.04
CA CYS A 16 -6.15 33.82 9.32
C CYS A 16 -7.34 34.75 9.54
N SER A 17 -8.55 34.22 9.42
CA SER A 17 -9.71 34.76 10.10
C SER A 17 -10.76 33.68 10.35
N VAL A 18 -10.87 33.37 11.64
CA VAL A 18 -12.07 32.96 12.39
C VAL A 18 -12.49 31.49 12.26
N GLY A 19 -12.60 30.87 13.43
CA GLY A 19 -12.89 29.45 13.60
C GLY A 19 -14.36 29.09 13.40
N GLY A 20 -14.57 27.80 13.13
CA GLY A 20 -15.83 27.11 13.37
C GLY A 20 -15.63 26.01 14.42
N PRO A 21 -16.64 25.70 15.25
CA PRO A 21 -16.57 24.58 16.18
C PRO A 21 -16.37 23.27 15.41
N ARG A 22 -15.51 22.43 15.98
CA ARG A 22 -15.22 21.09 15.49
C ARG A 22 -16.35 20.21 15.98
N ASP A 23 -17.49 20.23 15.28
CA ASP A 23 -18.61 19.38 15.66
C ASP A 23 -18.23 17.92 15.45
N ALA A 24 -17.92 17.28 16.57
CA ALA A 24 -17.94 15.85 16.73
C ALA A 24 -19.39 15.39 16.60
N ASN A 25 -19.81 15.07 15.39
CA ASN A 25 -21.02 14.28 15.17
C ASN A 25 -20.71 13.19 14.16
N GLY A 26 -20.56 11.97 14.70
CA GLY A 26 -20.60 10.76 13.91
C GLY A 26 -21.99 10.61 13.31
N SER A 27 -22.10 10.86 12.01
CA SER A 27 -23.18 10.28 11.23
C SER A 27 -22.81 8.82 10.95
N ALA A 28 -23.29 7.93 11.81
CA ALA A 28 -23.43 6.53 11.42
C ALA A 28 -24.43 6.48 10.24
N PRO A 29 -24.14 5.75 9.15
CA PRO A 29 -25.11 5.59 8.09
C PRO A 29 -26.27 4.73 8.61
N ASN A 30 -27.41 5.38 8.85
CA ASN A 30 -28.70 4.72 8.99
C ASN A 30 -29.08 4.13 7.63
N GLY A 31 -29.12 2.81 7.58
CA GLY A 31 -29.63 2.06 6.44
C GLY A 31 -29.06 0.67 6.46
N ALA A 32 -29.93 -0.34 6.60
CA ALA A 32 -29.61 -1.73 6.26
C ALA A 32 -29.37 -1.81 4.74
N GLY A 33 -28.26 -1.23 4.29
CA GLY A 33 -27.77 -1.32 2.94
C GLY A 33 -26.91 -2.56 2.82
N PHE A 34 -27.00 -3.23 1.68
CA PHE A 34 -26.06 -4.27 1.28
C PHE A 34 -24.63 -3.71 1.39
N ILE A 35 -23.92 -3.99 2.49
CA ILE A 35 -22.53 -3.55 2.65
C ILE A 35 -21.70 -4.40 1.68
N MET A 36 -21.49 -3.89 0.47
CA MET A 36 -20.48 -4.44 -0.42
C MET A 36 -19.14 -4.42 0.32
N LYS A 37 -18.56 -5.60 0.55
CA LYS A 37 -17.24 -5.71 1.17
C LYS A 37 -16.22 -4.90 0.38
N THR A 38 -15.52 -3.99 1.05
CA THR A 38 -14.44 -3.18 0.48
C THR A 38 -13.19 -4.05 0.30
N ASP A 39 -12.25 -3.64 -0.56
CA ASP A 39 -10.94 -4.30 -0.66
C ASP A 39 -10.20 -4.32 0.68
N ALA A 40 -10.40 -3.30 1.53
CA ALA A 40 -9.82 -3.28 2.88
C ALA A 40 -10.35 -4.45 3.74
N ASP A 41 -11.67 -4.65 3.79
CA ASP A 41 -12.31 -5.73 4.56
C ASP A 41 -11.84 -7.11 4.08
N ARG A 42 -11.69 -7.29 2.76
CA ARG A 42 -11.17 -8.53 2.18
C ARG A 42 -9.73 -8.78 2.57
N LEU A 43 -8.88 -7.75 2.55
CA LEU A 43 -7.48 -7.86 2.98
C LEU A 43 -7.36 -8.11 4.49
N ASP A 44 -8.25 -7.55 5.30
CA ASP A 44 -8.31 -7.86 6.73
C ASP A 44 -8.66 -9.33 6.96
N GLU A 45 -9.51 -9.92 6.13
CA GLU A 45 -9.77 -11.36 6.12
C GLU A 45 -8.51 -12.18 5.73
N VAL A 46 -7.73 -11.73 4.74
CA VAL A 46 -6.43 -12.36 4.40
C VAL A 46 -5.46 -12.30 5.59
N MET A 47 -5.44 -11.20 6.34
CA MET A 47 -4.60 -11.07 7.53
C MET A 47 -5.04 -11.99 8.68
N ARG A 48 -6.36 -12.18 8.87
CA ARG A 48 -6.92 -12.98 9.98
C ARG A 48 -6.94 -14.48 9.71
N ARG A 49 -7.36 -14.89 8.50
CA ARG A 49 -7.61 -16.29 8.11
C ARG A 49 -6.64 -16.83 7.07
N GLY A 50 -5.86 -15.96 6.43
CA GLY A 50 -4.92 -16.34 5.39
C GLY A 50 -3.72 -17.12 5.93
N ARG A 51 -3.04 -17.82 5.01
CA ARG A 51 -1.80 -18.51 5.31
C ARG A 51 -0.64 -17.53 5.33
N ARG A 52 0.33 -17.76 6.20
CA ARG A 52 1.52 -16.90 6.36
C ARG A 52 2.79 -17.65 6.01
N ILE A 53 3.60 -17.07 5.13
CA ILE A 53 4.97 -17.51 4.88
C ILE A 53 5.94 -16.48 5.44
N TYR A 54 6.84 -16.95 6.30
CA TYR A 54 7.86 -16.13 6.92
C TYR A 54 9.18 -16.20 6.14
N ARG A 55 9.73 -15.02 5.82
CA ARG A 55 11.12 -14.84 5.42
C ARG A 55 11.76 -13.71 6.25
N PRO A 56 13.09 -13.69 6.39
CA PRO A 56 13.78 -12.62 7.13
C PRO A 56 13.47 -11.23 6.56
N ALA A 57 13.51 -11.09 5.24
CA ALA A 57 13.30 -9.83 4.52
C ALA A 57 11.85 -9.35 4.47
N PHE A 58 10.89 -10.28 4.43
CA PHE A 58 9.47 -9.94 4.33
C PHE A 58 8.58 -11.08 4.80
N THR A 59 7.35 -10.75 5.15
CA THR A 59 6.31 -11.72 5.51
C THR A 59 5.20 -11.64 4.49
N VAL A 60 4.80 -12.79 3.94
CA VAL A 60 3.73 -12.87 2.94
C VAL A 60 2.51 -13.52 3.58
N TYR A 61 1.37 -12.85 3.49
CA TYR A 61 0.06 -13.41 3.78
C TYR A 61 -0.68 -13.62 2.47
N TYR A 62 -1.33 -14.76 2.32
CA TYR A 62 -2.08 -15.06 1.12
C TYR A 62 -3.33 -15.88 1.43
N MET A 63 -4.36 -15.68 0.61
CA MET A 63 -5.60 -16.43 0.66
C MET A 63 -6.23 -16.45 -0.74
N LYS A 64 -6.77 -17.60 -1.16
CA LYS A 64 -7.54 -17.70 -2.40
C LYS A 64 -8.90 -17.03 -2.17
N GLN A 65 -9.23 -16.03 -2.97
CA GLN A 65 -10.47 -15.25 -2.88
C GLN A 65 -10.88 -14.78 -4.28
N THR A 66 -12.17 -14.89 -4.60
CA THR A 66 -12.76 -14.39 -5.85
C THR A 66 -13.95 -13.49 -5.51
N PRO A 67 -13.96 -12.20 -5.89
CA PRO A 67 -12.88 -11.46 -6.56
C PRO A 67 -11.68 -11.23 -5.64
N ALA A 68 -10.46 -11.31 -6.18
CA ALA A 68 -9.26 -11.06 -5.40
C ALA A 68 -9.06 -9.56 -5.14
N PRO A 69 -8.74 -9.16 -3.90
CA PRO A 69 -8.39 -7.78 -3.62
C PRO A 69 -7.03 -7.41 -4.23
N ARG A 70 -6.82 -6.12 -4.49
CA ARG A 70 -5.53 -5.62 -4.96
C ARG A 70 -4.41 -5.96 -3.96
N PRO A 71 -3.23 -6.42 -4.42
CA PRO A 71 -2.15 -6.79 -3.53
C PRO A 71 -1.67 -5.58 -2.72
N ARG A 72 -1.56 -5.76 -1.41
CA ARG A 72 -1.14 -4.69 -0.49
C ARG A 72 0.31 -4.90 -0.06
N ILE A 73 1.13 -3.87 -0.26
CA ILE A 73 2.55 -3.88 0.11
C ILE A 73 2.77 -2.89 1.24
N VAL A 74 3.11 -3.40 2.40
CA VAL A 74 3.34 -2.64 3.63
C VAL A 74 4.84 -2.49 3.84
N ALA A 75 5.35 -1.27 3.64
CA ALA A 75 6.69 -0.87 4.06
C ALA A 75 6.55 0.26 5.10
N GLY A 76 6.63 -0.11 6.38
CA GLY A 76 6.48 0.82 7.50
C GLY A 76 7.74 1.65 7.75
N GLN A 77 7.65 2.64 8.64
CA GLN A 77 8.80 3.47 9.04
C GLN A 77 9.91 2.65 9.75
N LYS A 78 9.55 1.49 10.32
CA LYS A 78 10.50 0.55 10.92
C LYS A 78 11.51 -0.02 9.91
N VAL A 79 11.18 -0.04 8.61
CA VAL A 79 12.08 -0.54 7.56
C VAL A 79 13.15 0.50 7.26
N ASP A 80 12.72 1.72 6.91
CA ASP A 80 13.59 2.85 6.61
C ASP A 80 12.84 4.16 6.94
N LYS A 81 13.53 5.15 7.51
CA LYS A 81 12.96 6.48 7.78
C LYS A 81 12.64 7.22 6.48
N ARG A 82 13.49 7.07 5.46
CA ARG A 82 13.40 7.75 4.16
C ARG A 82 12.21 7.19 3.37
N ALA A 83 11.30 8.08 2.96
CA ALA A 83 10.13 7.69 2.18
C ALA A 83 10.52 7.14 0.79
N ALA A 84 11.59 7.70 0.19
CA ALA A 84 12.09 7.27 -1.12
C ALA A 84 12.55 5.79 -1.12
N ALA A 85 13.28 5.36 -0.10
CA ALA A 85 13.73 3.97 0.03
C ALA A 85 12.54 2.99 0.16
N ARG A 86 11.57 3.31 1.03
CA ARG A 86 10.32 2.54 1.17
C ARG A 86 9.53 2.46 -0.13
N ASN A 87 9.42 3.58 -0.86
CA ASN A 87 8.72 3.62 -2.14
C ASN A 87 9.43 2.81 -3.22
N LYS A 88 10.77 2.83 -3.25
CA LYS A 88 11.58 1.99 -4.13
C LYS A 88 11.30 0.51 -3.88
N ILE A 89 11.26 0.08 -2.63
CA ILE A 89 10.91 -1.31 -2.24
C ILE A 89 9.50 -1.65 -2.72
N ARG A 90 8.49 -0.80 -2.42
CA ARG A 90 7.10 -1.02 -2.86
C ARG A 90 6.99 -1.17 -4.38
N ARG A 91 7.67 -0.31 -5.13
CA ARG A 91 7.70 -0.36 -6.61
C ARG A 91 8.32 -1.66 -7.12
N ARG A 92 9.46 -2.07 -6.57
CA ARG A 92 10.14 -3.34 -6.94
C ARG A 92 9.25 -4.55 -6.71
N ILE A 93 8.66 -4.67 -5.52
CA ILE A 93 7.77 -5.78 -5.17
C ILE A 93 6.52 -5.77 -6.07
N ARG A 94 5.93 -4.60 -6.33
CA ARG A 94 4.74 -4.48 -7.19
C ARG A 94 4.99 -5.03 -8.59
N VAL A 95 6.13 -4.70 -9.21
CA VAL A 95 6.48 -5.19 -10.55
C VAL A 95 6.62 -6.71 -10.57
N ILE A 96 7.19 -7.29 -9.51
CA ILE A 96 7.34 -8.75 -9.39
C ILE A 96 5.97 -9.42 -9.26
N LEU A 97 5.09 -8.87 -8.41
CA LEU A 97 3.74 -9.41 -8.20
C LEU A 97 2.88 -9.32 -9.45
N GLN A 98 2.89 -8.19 -10.16
CA GLN A 98 2.10 -8.00 -11.38
C GLN A 98 2.41 -9.06 -12.45
N LYS A 99 3.64 -9.57 -12.49
CA LYS A 99 4.05 -10.58 -13.48
C LYS A 99 3.73 -12.01 -13.08
N ASN A 100 3.59 -12.30 -11.79
CA ASN A 100 3.59 -13.68 -11.29
C ASN A 100 2.35 -14.04 -10.46
N LEU A 101 1.55 -13.07 -10.04
CA LEU A 101 0.42 -13.30 -9.15
C LEU A 101 -0.84 -13.74 -9.92
N SER A 102 -1.44 -14.84 -9.48
CA SER A 102 -2.72 -15.34 -10.01
C SER A 102 -3.88 -14.41 -9.65
N ALA A 103 -4.84 -14.26 -10.57
CA ALA A 103 -5.96 -13.31 -10.43
C ALA A 103 -6.94 -13.61 -9.29
N ASN A 104 -6.88 -14.80 -8.67
CA ASN A 104 -7.81 -15.25 -7.63
C ASN A 104 -7.16 -15.32 -6.23
N THR A 105 -6.06 -14.60 -6.01
CA THR A 105 -5.32 -14.66 -4.74
C THR A 105 -5.14 -13.27 -4.15
N GLY A 106 -5.73 -13.04 -2.97
CA GLY A 106 -5.45 -11.88 -2.15
C GLY A 106 -4.08 -12.04 -1.47
N VAL A 107 -3.20 -11.05 -1.62
CA VAL A 107 -1.84 -11.10 -1.08
C VAL A 107 -1.49 -9.82 -0.33
N ILE A 108 -0.90 -9.99 0.85
CA ILE A 108 -0.33 -8.91 1.65
C ILE A 108 1.13 -9.20 1.93
N ILE A 109 2.00 -8.25 1.59
CA ILE A 109 3.44 -8.36 1.83
C ILE A 109 3.86 -7.29 2.83
N ILE A 110 4.45 -7.73 3.93
CA ILE A 110 5.02 -6.85 4.95
C ILE A 110 6.54 -6.90 4.81
N ALA A 111 7.13 -5.81 4.33
CA ALA A 111 8.58 -5.66 4.25
C ALA A 111 9.19 -5.42 5.64
N ARG A 112 10.37 -6.00 5.89
CA ARG A 112 11.16 -5.84 7.12
C ARG A 112 12.51 -5.19 6.81
N LYS A 113 13.23 -4.75 7.84
CA LYS A 113 14.55 -4.10 7.73
C LYS A 113 15.55 -4.80 6.80
N PRO A 114 15.77 -6.13 6.86
CA PRO A 114 16.83 -6.77 6.07
C PRO A 114 16.55 -6.79 4.55
N ILE A 115 15.41 -6.27 4.09
CA ILE A 115 15.17 -6.07 2.65
C ILE A 115 16.06 -4.99 2.03
N LEU A 116 16.64 -4.10 2.85
CA LEU A 116 17.51 -3.02 2.38
C LEU A 116 18.85 -3.54 1.85
N ASP A 117 19.34 -4.64 2.43
CA ASP A 117 20.61 -5.27 2.08
C ASP A 117 20.48 -6.17 0.85
N LEU A 118 19.24 -6.50 0.45
CA LEU A 118 18.96 -7.37 -0.68
C LEU A 118 18.91 -6.62 -2.01
N SER A 119 19.54 -7.23 -3.01
CA SER A 119 19.42 -6.81 -4.40
C SER A 119 18.03 -7.13 -4.98
N PHE A 120 17.68 -6.45 -6.07
CA PHE A 120 16.40 -6.72 -6.75
C PHE A 120 16.30 -8.17 -7.26
N GLN A 121 17.41 -8.75 -7.73
CA GLN A 121 17.43 -10.13 -8.23
C GLN A 121 17.15 -11.14 -7.11
N GLN A 122 17.74 -10.93 -5.91
CA GLN A 122 17.46 -11.76 -4.74
C GLN A 122 15.99 -11.67 -4.32
N ILE A 123 15.43 -10.46 -4.26
CA ILE A 123 14.01 -10.26 -3.94
C ILE A 123 13.11 -10.96 -4.96
N LYS A 124 13.45 -10.90 -6.25
CA LYS A 124 12.72 -11.58 -7.33
C LYS A 124 12.78 -13.09 -7.18
N SER A 125 13.95 -13.66 -6.88
CA SER A 125 14.13 -15.09 -6.68
C SER A 125 13.31 -15.59 -5.49
N GLU A 126 13.45 -14.94 -4.33
CA GLU A 126 12.72 -15.34 -3.12
C GLU A 126 11.20 -15.25 -3.27
N LEU A 127 10.71 -14.14 -3.83
CA LEU A 127 9.27 -13.99 -4.10
C LEU A 127 8.79 -14.98 -5.15
N GLY A 128 9.59 -15.26 -6.17
CA GLY A 128 9.27 -16.25 -7.21
C GLY A 128 9.06 -17.65 -6.63
N SER A 129 9.96 -18.10 -5.76
CA SER A 129 9.82 -19.39 -5.07
C SER A 129 8.54 -19.46 -4.24
N ILE A 130 8.22 -18.39 -3.51
CA ILE A 130 6.99 -18.32 -2.69
C ILE A 130 5.73 -18.34 -3.57
N LEU A 131 5.72 -17.56 -4.66
CA LEU A 131 4.56 -17.51 -5.55
C LEU A 131 4.31 -18.84 -6.25
N ASN A 132 5.37 -19.58 -6.60
CA ASN A 132 5.24 -20.94 -7.13
C ASN A 132 4.64 -21.93 -6.12
N GLN A 133 4.87 -21.74 -4.81
CA GLN A 133 4.25 -22.55 -3.77
C GLN A 133 2.76 -22.22 -3.52
N ILE A 134 2.31 -21.04 -3.97
CA ILE A 134 0.95 -20.53 -3.72
C ILE A 134 -0.01 -20.86 -4.88
N LYS A 135 0.52 -21.13 -6.08
CA LYS A 135 -0.27 -21.54 -7.26
C LYS A 135 -1.21 -22.70 -6.91
#